data_AF-A0A7K6DH81-F1
#
_entry.id   AF-A0A7K6DH81-F1
#
_cell.length_a   1.000
_cell.length_b   1.000
_cell.length_c   1.000
_cell.angle_alpha   90.00
_cell.angle_beta   90.00
_cell.angle_gamma   90.00
#
_symmetry.space_group_name_H-M   'P 1'
#
loop_
_entity.id
_entity.type
_entity.pdbx_description
1 polymer ?
#
loop_
_entity_poly.entity_id
_entity_poly.type
_entity_poly.pdbx_seq_one_letter_code
_entity_poly.pdbx_strand_id
1 'polypeptide(L)'
;ILEMMKHIVLLSRTIIEYQQVRHQKEQQLIEIRRKRLLLKKDGEQKLQIQTMMKSQEEQQASMYVIETEKMLDKIEKERQTTAIIQNVFQHIIIGSRVNWAEDPSLKAIVLQLEKNL
;
A
#
# COMPACT_ATOMS: atom_id res chain seq x y z
N ILE A 1 26.72 -79.26 3.57
CA ILE A 1 27.64 -78.11 3.37
C ILE A 1 27.17 -77.23 2.20
N LEU A 2 26.98 -77.77 0.99
CA LEU A 2 26.55 -77.00 -0.19
C LEU A 2 25.18 -76.31 -0.04
N GLU A 3 24.18 -76.97 0.55
CA GLU A 3 22.84 -76.41 0.78
C GLU A 3 22.89 -75.15 1.67
N MET A 4 23.65 -75.22 2.76
CA MET A 4 23.86 -74.11 3.69
C MET A 4 24.58 -72.93 3.02
N MET A 5 25.56 -73.20 2.16
CA MET A 5 26.21 -72.15 1.37
C MET A 5 25.24 -71.46 0.41
N LYS A 6 24.33 -72.20 -0.23
CA LYS A 6 23.28 -71.61 -1.07
C LYS A 6 22.36 -70.69 -0.27
N HIS A 7 21.92 -71.12 0.91
CA HIS A 7 21.08 -70.31 1.79
C HIS A 7 21.78 -69.03 2.26
N ILE A 8 23.06 -69.11 2.62
CA ILE A 8 23.87 -67.93 3.02
C ILE A 8 23.98 -66.93 1.88
N VAL A 9 24.23 -67.40 0.66
CA VAL A 9 24.32 -66.54 -0.53
C VAL A 9 22.99 -65.89 -0.85
N LEU A 10 21.88 -66.65 -0.78
CA LEU A 10 20.53 -66.12 -1.00
C LEU A 10 20.19 -65.03 0.03
N LEU A 11 20.43 -65.30 1.32
CA LEU A 11 20.15 -64.35 2.39
C LEU A 11 20.98 -63.07 2.23
N SER A 12 22.27 -63.21 1.91
CA SER A 12 23.17 -62.08 1.69
C SER A 12 22.72 -61.22 0.51
N ARG A 13 22.26 -61.84 -0.58
CA ARG A 13 21.69 -61.12 -1.73
C ARG A 13 20.45 -60.34 -1.34
N THR A 14 19.51 -60.97 -0.63
CA THR A 14 18.29 -60.31 -0.16
C THR A 14 18.62 -59.13 0.76
N ILE A 15 19.60 -59.28 1.67
CA ILE A 15 20.07 -58.19 2.53
C ILE A 15 20.60 -57.01 1.70
N ILE A 16 21.41 -57.28 0.68
CA ILE A 16 21.96 -56.23 -0.21
C ILE A 16 20.85 -55.52 -0.96
N GLU A 17 19.88 -56.25 -1.50
CA GLU A 17 18.72 -55.68 -2.21
C GLU A 17 17.90 -54.77 -1.27
N TYR A 18 17.62 -55.21 -0.04
CA TYR A 18 16.94 -54.37 0.96
C TYR A 18 17.75 -53.12 1.34
N GLN A 19 19.07 -53.23 1.48
CA GLN A 19 19.93 -52.08 1.78
C GLN A 19 19.94 -51.07 0.64
N GLN A 20 19.97 -51.51 -0.62
CA GLN A 20 19.88 -50.63 -1.78
C GLN A 20 18.55 -49.87 -1.83
N VAL A 21 17.43 -50.57 -1.62
CA VAL A 21 16.10 -49.96 -1.59
C VAL A 21 15.99 -48.96 -0.44
N ARG A 22 16.49 -49.31 0.75
CA ARG A 22 16.54 -48.40 1.90
C ARG A 22 17.31 -47.13 1.57
N HIS A 23 18.49 -47.26 0.97
CA HIS A 23 19.33 -46.13 0.61
C HIS A 23 18.65 -45.20 -0.40
N GLN A 24 18.02 -45.78 -1.44
CA GLN A 24 17.25 -44.99 -2.42
C GLN A 24 16.10 -44.22 -1.76
N LYS A 25 15.36 -44.88 -0.86
CA LYS A 25 14.26 -44.22 -0.12
C LYS A 25 14.76 -43.11 0.79
N GLU A 26 15.89 -43.30 1.44
CA GLU A 26 16.52 -42.29 2.29
C GLU A 26 16.96 -41.07 1.46
N GLN A 27 17.56 -41.27 0.29
CA GLN A 27 17.89 -40.19 -0.64
C GLN A 27 16.65 -39.42 -1.11
N GLN A 28 15.58 -40.12 -1.51
CA GLN A 28 14.30 -39.50 -1.88
C GLN A 28 13.73 -38.65 -0.73
N LEU A 29 13.80 -39.15 0.50
CA LEU A 29 13.33 -38.43 1.68
C LEU A 29 14.14 -37.14 1.91
N ILE A 30 15.46 -37.20 1.73
CA ILE A 30 16.34 -36.02 1.84
C ILE A 30 15.98 -34.97 0.77
N GLU A 31 15.75 -35.39 -0.47
CA GLU A 31 15.33 -34.46 -1.54
C GLU A 31 13.99 -33.80 -1.25
N ILE A 32 12.99 -34.56 -0.78
CA ILE A 32 11.68 -34.01 -0.40
C ILE A 32 11.83 -33.00 0.73
N ARG A 33 12.66 -33.30 1.74
CA ARG A 33 12.93 -32.37 2.86
C ARG A 33 13.61 -31.08 2.37
N ARG A 34 14.58 -31.19 1.44
CA ARG A 34 15.22 -30.01 0.83
C ARG A 34 14.23 -29.16 0.05
N LYS A 35 13.40 -29.77 -0.82
CA LYS A 35 12.36 -29.06 -1.58
C LYS A 35 11.35 -28.37 -0.66
N ARG A 36 10.91 -29.04 0.40
CA ARG A 36 10.01 -28.47 1.42
C ARG A 36 10.63 -27.25 2.10
N LEU A 37 11.92 -27.31 2.45
CA LEU A 37 12.60 -26.21 3.09
C LEU A 37 12.69 -24.98 2.18
N LEU A 38 13.02 -25.18 0.90
CA LEU A 38 13.05 -24.11 -0.10
C LEU A 38 11.67 -23.46 -0.25
N LEU A 39 10.62 -24.26 -0.44
CA LEU A 39 9.25 -23.75 -0.55
C LEU A 39 8.81 -22.98 0.70
N LYS A 40 9.21 -23.44 1.90
CA LYS A 40 8.91 -22.73 3.14
C LYS A 40 9.58 -21.35 3.16
N LYS A 41 10.86 -21.28 2.78
CA LYS A 41 11.62 -20.02 2.73
C LYS A 41 11.01 -19.05 1.71
N ASP A 42 10.67 -19.54 0.52
CA ASP A 42 10.05 -18.72 -0.53
C ASP A 42 8.67 -18.22 -0.10
N GLY A 43 7.88 -19.08 0.58
CA GLY A 43 6.59 -18.71 1.16
C GLY A 43 6.72 -17.62 2.23
N GLU A 44 7.67 -17.75 3.16
CA GLU A 44 7.97 -16.75 4.19
C GLU A 44 8.39 -15.41 3.57
N GLN A 45 9.27 -15.43 2.56
CA GLN A 45 9.67 -14.22 1.84
C GLN A 45 8.50 -13.54 1.13
N LYS A 46 7.64 -14.32 0.45
CA LYS A 46 6.45 -13.80 -0.22
C LYS A 46 5.48 -13.16 0.77
N LEU A 47 5.25 -13.79 1.92
CA LEU A 47 4.41 -13.24 3.00
C LEU A 47 4.98 -11.93 3.54
N GLN A 48 6.30 -11.87 3.75
CA GLN A 48 6.97 -10.66 4.21
C GLN A 48 6.82 -9.51 3.20
N ILE A 49 7.05 -9.78 1.91
CA ILE A 49 6.88 -8.79 0.83
C ILE A 49 5.43 -8.29 0.78
N GLN A 50 4.45 -9.19 0.82
CA GLN A 50 3.03 -8.80 0.81
C GLN A 50 2.64 -7.95 2.01
N THR A 51 3.17 -8.27 3.19
CA THR A 51 2.91 -7.50 4.42
C THR A 51 3.51 -6.10 4.32
N MET A 52 4.75 -5.99 3.83
CA MET A 52 5.42 -4.70 3.61
C MET A 52 4.68 -3.85 2.58
N MET A 53 4.30 -4.43 1.44
CA MET A 53 3.53 -3.73 0.40
C MET A 53 2.21 -3.18 0.95
N LYS A 54 1.45 -4.00 1.66
CA LYS A 54 0.18 -3.57 2.27
C LYS A 54 0.38 -2.41 3.24
N SER A 55 1.41 -2.48 4.09
CA SER A 55 1.71 -1.39 5.03
C SER A 55 2.09 -0.09 4.33
N GLN A 56 2.81 -0.18 3.19
CA GLN A 56 3.19 0.97 2.40
C GLN A 56 1.98 1.61 1.69
N GLU A 57 1.06 0.79 1.16
CA GLU A 57 -0.19 1.27 0.57
C GLU A 57 -1.05 2.00 1.60
N GLU A 58 -1.20 1.46 2.80
CA GLU A 58 -1.92 2.10 3.91
C GLU A 58 -1.28 3.44 4.32
N GLN A 59 0.06 3.49 4.40
CA GLN A 59 0.79 4.73 4.67
C GLN A 59 0.61 5.77 3.56
N GLN A 60 0.69 5.37 2.30
CA GLN A 60 0.46 6.28 1.16
C GLN A 60 -0.97 6.81 1.15
N ALA A 61 -1.97 5.96 1.38
CA ALA A 61 -3.37 6.36 1.45
C ALA A 61 -3.60 7.38 2.59
N SER A 62 -3.07 7.11 3.78
CA SER A 62 -3.19 8.06 4.91
C SER A 62 -2.49 9.39 4.64
N MET A 63 -1.30 9.37 4.04
CA MET A 63 -0.57 10.59 3.68
C MET A 63 -1.34 11.42 2.65
N TYR A 64 -1.91 10.77 1.63
CA TYR A 64 -2.76 11.45 0.65
C TYR A 64 -3.97 12.11 1.30
N VAL A 65 -4.67 11.40 2.20
CA VAL A 65 -5.81 11.97 2.94
C VAL A 65 -5.38 13.22 3.72
N ILE A 66 -4.31 13.12 4.50
CA ILE A 66 -3.79 14.26 5.31
C ILE A 66 -3.42 15.45 4.42
N GLU A 67 -2.80 15.20 3.26
CA GLU A 67 -2.42 16.26 2.33
C GLU A 67 -3.65 16.93 1.70
N THR A 68 -4.65 16.15 1.30
CA THR A 68 -5.92 16.67 0.76
C THR A 68 -6.69 17.49 1.79
N GLU A 69 -6.77 17.04 3.05
CA GLU A 69 -7.42 17.79 4.13
C GLU A 69 -6.72 19.13 4.40
N LYS A 70 -5.38 19.14 4.41
CA LYS A 70 -4.61 20.39 4.56
C LYS A 70 -4.84 21.35 3.39
N MET A 71 -4.93 20.82 2.17
CA MET A 71 -5.21 21.63 0.98
C MET A 71 -6.63 22.24 1.06
N LEU A 72 -7.63 21.46 1.47
CA LEU A 72 -9.00 21.93 1.65
C LEU A 72 -9.09 22.99 2.75
N ASP A 73 -8.44 22.79 3.90
CA ASP A 73 -8.39 23.78 4.99
C ASP A 73 -7.76 25.11 4.52
N LYS A 74 -6.69 25.03 3.72
CA LYS A 74 -6.09 26.24 3.13
C LYS A 74 -7.06 26.95 2.19
N ILE A 75 -7.73 26.23 1.30
CA ILE A 75 -8.71 26.81 0.38
C ILE A 75 -9.86 27.47 1.14
N GLU A 76 -10.37 26.83 2.20
CA GLU A 76 -11.46 27.41 3.01
C GLU A 76 -11.02 28.68 3.73
N LYS A 77 -9.78 28.73 4.25
CA LYS A 77 -9.22 29.96 4.85
C LYS A 77 -9.06 31.09 3.85
N GLU A 78 -8.59 30.80 2.63
CA GLU A 78 -8.48 31.80 1.56
C GLU A 78 -9.86 32.31 1.12
N ARG A 79 -10.86 31.41 1.04
CA ARG A 79 -12.25 31.76 0.75
C ARG A 79 -12.83 32.69 1.82
N GLN A 80 -12.65 32.35 3.10
CA GLN A 80 -13.10 33.17 4.22
C GLN A 80 -12.42 34.55 4.24
N THR A 81 -11.11 34.59 4.02
CA THR A 81 -10.34 35.84 3.95
C THR A 81 -10.84 36.73 2.82
N THR A 82 -11.09 36.15 1.64
CA THR A 82 -11.64 36.86 0.49
C THR A 82 -13.01 37.44 0.79
N ALA A 83 -13.91 36.66 1.42
CA ALA A 83 -15.24 37.14 1.80
C ALA A 83 -15.17 38.30 2.82
N ILE A 84 -14.26 38.22 3.80
CA ILE A 84 -14.04 39.32 4.76
C ILE A 84 -13.57 40.58 4.02
N ILE A 85 -12.57 40.44 3.14
CA ILE A 85 -12.04 41.57 2.36
C ILE A 85 -13.15 42.20 1.50
N GLN A 86 -13.96 41.38 0.83
CA GLN A 86 -15.10 41.85 0.03
C GLN A 86 -16.11 42.65 0.87
N ASN A 87 -16.50 42.11 2.04
CA ASN A 87 -17.41 42.77 2.96
C ASN A 87 -16.84 44.10 3.46
N VAL A 88 -15.54 44.17 3.78
CA VAL A 88 -14.88 45.42 4.20
C VAL A 88 -14.93 46.45 3.07
N PHE A 89 -14.59 46.07 1.83
CA PHE A 89 -14.64 46.98 0.69
C PHE A 89 -16.05 47.49 0.40
N GLN A 90 -17.08 46.62 0.47
CA GLN A 90 -18.48 47.02 0.32
C GLN A 90 -18.88 48.08 1.36
N HIS A 91 -18.57 47.83 2.64
CA HIS A 91 -18.88 48.78 3.72
C HIS A 91 -18.14 50.12 3.55
N ILE A 92 -16.89 50.11 3.10
CA ILE A 92 -16.14 51.34 2.82
C ILE A 92 -16.79 52.13 1.69
N ILE A 93 -17.15 51.48 0.58
CA ILE A 93 -17.79 52.16 -0.57
C ILE A 93 -19.12 52.78 -0.14
N ILE A 94 -19.98 52.02 0.54
CA ILE A 94 -21.27 52.49 1.03
C ILE A 94 -21.08 53.63 2.05
N GLY A 95 -20.15 53.47 3.01
CA GLY A 95 -19.87 54.46 4.06
C GLY A 95 -19.24 55.75 3.55
N SER A 96 -18.51 55.70 2.44
CA SER A 96 -17.86 56.87 1.82
C SER A 96 -18.83 57.88 1.21
N ARG A 97 -20.12 57.51 1.06
CA ARG A 97 -21.17 58.32 0.41
C ARG A 97 -20.83 58.78 -1.02
N VAL A 98 -19.87 58.14 -1.67
CA VAL A 98 -19.59 58.33 -3.10
C VAL A 98 -20.77 57.78 -3.90
N ASN A 99 -21.20 58.50 -4.94
CA ASN A 99 -22.29 58.05 -5.83
C ASN A 99 -21.81 56.96 -6.79
N TRP A 100 -21.53 55.77 -6.25
CA TRP A 100 -21.01 54.62 -6.97
C TRP A 100 -21.98 54.08 -8.05
N ALA A 101 -23.25 54.46 -8.00
CA ALA A 101 -24.25 54.05 -8.98
C ALA A 101 -24.21 54.87 -10.29
N GLU A 102 -23.68 56.09 -10.23
CA GLU A 102 -23.50 56.97 -11.40
C GLU A 102 -22.23 56.62 -12.19
N ASP A 103 -21.16 56.18 -11.51
CA ASP A 103 -19.94 55.75 -12.17
C ASP A 103 -20.05 54.27 -12.63
N PRO A 104 -20.00 53.98 -13.95
CA PRO A 104 -20.15 52.62 -14.46
C PRO A 104 -19.07 51.65 -13.95
N SER A 105 -17.87 52.16 -13.66
CA SER A 105 -16.74 51.35 -13.22
C SER A 105 -16.91 50.90 -11.77
N LEU A 106 -17.26 51.83 -10.88
CA LEU A 106 -17.59 51.56 -9.47
C LEU A 106 -18.82 50.66 -9.35
N LYS A 107 -19.86 50.88 -10.15
CA LYS A 107 -21.04 50.02 -10.21
C LYS A 107 -20.67 48.57 -10.56
N ALA A 108 -19.78 48.37 -11.54
CA ALA A 108 -19.32 47.04 -11.92
C ALA A 108 -18.55 46.36 -10.78
N ILE A 109 -17.68 47.09 -10.08
CA ILE A 109 -16.90 46.58 -8.94
C ILE A 109 -17.82 46.17 -7.78
N VAL A 110 -18.77 47.02 -7.39
CA VAL A 110 -19.72 46.72 -6.30
C VAL A 110 -20.57 45.48 -6.62
N LEU A 111 -21.07 45.36 -7.85
CA LEU A 111 -21.86 44.20 -8.29
C LEU A 111 -21.03 42.91 -8.35
N GLN A 112 -19.73 42.99 -8.64
CA GLN A 112 -18.84 41.82 -8.56
C GLN A 112 -18.56 41.38 -7.13
N LEU A 113 -18.49 42.33 -6.19
CA LEU A 113 -18.31 42.03 -4.77
C LEU A 113 -19.56 41.34 -4.19
N GLU A 114 -20.78 41.69 -4.62
CA GLU A 114 -22.02 41.04 -4.15
C GLU A 114 -22.20 39.60 -4.65
N LYS A 115 -21.73 39.27 -5.85
CA LYS A 115 -21.98 37.96 -6.48
C LYS A 115 -21.20 36.79 -5.89
N ASN A 116 -20.22 37.05 -5.03
CA ASN A 116 -19.27 36.04 -4.53
C ASN A 116 -19.46 35.70 -3.04
N LEU A 117 -20.61 36.07 -2.46
CA LEU A 117 -21.04 35.70 -1.11
C LEU A 117 -21.75 34.33 -1.08
#